data_AF-A0A8E6MD80-F1
#
_entry.id   AF-A0A8E6MD80-F1
#
_cell.length_a   1.000
_cell.length_b   1.000
_cell.length_c   1.000
_cell.angle_alpha   90.00
_cell.angle_beta   90.00
_cell.angle_gamma   90.00
#
_symmetry.space_group_name_H-M   'P 1'
#
loop_
_entity.id
_entity.type
_entity.pdbx_description
1 polymer ?
#
loop_
_entity_poly.entity_id
_entity_poly.type
_entity_poly.pdbx_seq_one_letter_code
_entity_poly.pdbx_strand_id
1 'polypeptide(L)'
;MCTYLVNMMFQVFLYCYQGNQLSEESSEIAGAVYLCPWYTMSAARRREILFIMTRSRRVARITAGGFTTLSLASFMAIIKASYSLFTLLKQVDETN
;
A
#
# COMPACT_ATOMS: atom_id res chain seq x y z
N MET A 1 -6.99 11.89 25.95
CA MET A 1 -6.29 12.45 24.77
C MET A 1 -5.32 11.46 24.14
N CYS A 2 -4.31 10.98 24.88
CA CYS A 2 -3.26 10.10 24.31
C CYS A 2 -3.80 8.75 23.79
N THR A 3 -4.73 8.12 24.49
CA THR A 3 -5.34 6.85 24.06
C THR A 3 -6.08 6.97 22.73
N TYR A 4 -6.79 8.08 22.51
CA TYR A 4 -7.48 8.36 21.25
C TYR A 4 -6.50 8.53 20.08
N LEU A 5 -5.42 9.29 20.30
CA LEU A 5 -4.38 9.48 19.27
C LEU A 5 -3.70 8.16 18.90
N VAL A 6 -3.35 7.34 19.90
CA VAL A 6 -2.75 6.02 19.66
C VAL A 6 -3.70 5.11 18.89
N ASN A 7 -4.99 5.10 19.25
CA ASN A 7 -5.97 4.29 18.55
C ASN A 7 -6.17 4.72 17.07
N MET A 8 -6.23 6.03 16.82
CA MET A 8 -6.34 6.55 15.45
C MET A 8 -5.09 6.23 14.61
N MET A 9 -3.88 6.41 15.18
CA MET A 9 -2.65 6.01 14.51
C MET A 9 -2.62 4.52 14.21
N PHE A 10 -3.08 3.68 15.15
CA PHE A 10 -3.12 2.24 14.96
C PHE A 10 -4.09 1.81 13.86
N GLN A 11 -5.29 2.43 13.79
CA GLN A 11 -6.23 2.16 12.70
C GLN A 11 -5.62 2.51 11.34
N VAL A 12 -5.03 3.69 11.19
CA VAL A 12 -4.39 4.11 9.93
C VAL A 12 -3.23 3.18 9.59
N PHE A 13 -2.43 2.77 10.57
CA PHE A 13 -1.35 1.81 10.39
C PHE A 13 -1.86 0.47 9.85
N LEU A 14 -2.92 -0.09 10.43
CA LEU A 14 -3.54 -1.33 9.96
C LEU A 14 -4.00 -1.24 8.49
N TYR A 15 -4.65 -0.14 8.11
CA TYR A 15 -5.08 0.07 6.72
C TYR A 15 -3.89 0.15 5.76
N CYS A 16 -2.85 0.90 6.12
CA CYS A 16 -1.63 1.02 5.32
C CYS A 16 -0.86 -0.30 5.21
N TYR A 17 -0.81 -1.09 6.29
CA TYR A 17 -0.15 -2.38 6.33
C TYR A 17 -0.85 -3.38 5.41
N GLN A 18 -2.18 -3.52 5.53
CA GLN A 18 -2.95 -4.42 4.68
C GLN A 18 -2.96 -3.97 3.21
N GLY A 19 -3.00 -2.66 2.94
CA GLY A 19 -2.86 -2.14 1.59
C GLY A 19 -1.49 -2.44 0.96
N ASN A 20 -0.43 -2.42 1.76
CA ASN A 20 0.92 -2.77 1.32
C ASN A 20 1.04 -4.26 1.00
N GLN A 21 0.65 -5.14 1.94
CA GLN A 21 0.67 -6.59 1.71
C GLN A 21 -0.17 -6.97 0.50
N LEU A 22 -1.38 -6.41 0.37
CA LEU A 22 -2.24 -6.68 -0.79
C LEU A 22 -1.59 -6.26 -2.12
N SER A 23 -0.86 -5.12 -2.13
CA SER A 23 -0.16 -4.67 -3.33
C SER A 23 1.03 -5.56 -3.69
N GLU A 24 1.75 -6.04 -2.69
CA GLU A 24 2.91 -6.93 -2.84
C GLU A 24 2.47 -8.30 -3.38
N GLU A 25 1.53 -8.94 -2.69
CA GLU A 25 0.92 -10.23 -3.08
C GLU A 25 0.28 -10.14 -4.49
N SER A 26 -0.42 -9.04 -4.78
CA SER A 26 -1.01 -8.81 -6.11
C SER A 26 0.04 -8.74 -7.22
N SER A 27 1.26 -8.28 -6.92
CA SER A 27 2.36 -8.25 -7.88
C SER A 27 2.95 -9.65 -8.10
N GLU A 28 3.05 -10.47 -7.04
CA GLU A 28 3.56 -11.84 -7.12
C GLU A 28 2.64 -12.77 -7.91
N ILE A 29 1.32 -12.60 -7.82
CA ILE A 29 0.34 -13.39 -8.59
C ILE A 29 0.64 -13.33 -10.10
N ALA A 30 1.00 -12.17 -10.64
CA ALA A 30 1.32 -12.04 -12.06
C ALA A 30 2.56 -12.87 -12.47
N GLY A 31 3.56 -12.93 -11.59
CA GLY A 31 4.78 -13.73 -11.78
C GLY A 31 4.50 -15.23 -11.66
N ALA A 32 3.72 -15.64 -10.66
CA ALA A 32 3.34 -17.04 -10.47
C ALA A 32 2.53 -17.58 -11.66
N VAL A 33 1.60 -16.78 -12.18
CA VAL A 33 0.81 -17.13 -13.37
C VAL A 33 1.67 -17.23 -14.63
N TYR A 34 2.74 -16.43 -14.75
CA TYR A 34 3.69 -16.54 -15.86
C TYR A 34 4.49 -17.84 -15.83
N LEU A 35 4.91 -18.28 -14.64
CA LEU A 35 5.72 -19.48 -14.42
C LEU A 35 4.93 -20.79 -14.61
N CYS A 36 3.60 -20.73 -14.60
CA CYS A 36 2.74 -21.86 -14.95
C CYS A 36 3.01 -22.33 -16.39
N PRO A 37 2.97 -23.64 -16.71
CA PRO A 37 3.07 -24.14 -18.09
C PRO A 37 1.80 -23.85 -18.89
N TRP A 38 1.40 -22.58 -18.99
CA TRP A 38 0.19 -22.11 -19.67
C TRP A 38 0.21 -22.47 -21.17
N TYR A 39 1.39 -22.62 -21.76
CA TYR A 39 1.60 -23.01 -23.15
C TYR A 39 1.25 -24.49 -23.44
N THR A 40 1.08 -25.34 -22.44
CA THR A 40 0.61 -26.73 -22.63
C THR A 40 -0.90 -26.89 -22.43
N MET A 41 -1.58 -25.85 -21.93
CA MET A 41 -3.02 -25.90 -21.66
C MET A 41 -3.89 -25.72 -22.90
N SER A 42 -5.18 -26.08 -22.78
CA SER A 42 -6.19 -25.88 -23.83
C SER A 42 -6.39 -24.39 -24.16
N ALA A 43 -6.87 -24.09 -25.37
CA ALA A 43 -7.07 -22.72 -25.84
C ALA A 43 -7.99 -21.87 -24.93
N ALA A 44 -8.99 -22.49 -24.30
CA ALA A 44 -9.87 -21.84 -23.33
C ALA A 44 -9.10 -21.37 -22.08
N ARG A 45 -8.33 -22.28 -21.44
CA ARG A 45 -7.49 -21.97 -20.28
C ARG A 45 -6.37 -20.97 -20.62
N ARG A 46 -5.80 -21.11 -21.84
CA ARG A 46 -5.13 -20.07 -22.63
C ARG A 46 -5.54 -18.65 -22.30
N ARG A 47 -6.79 -18.42 -22.65
CA ARG A 47 -7.43 -17.12 -22.69
C ARG A 47 -7.73 -16.62 -21.28
N GLU A 48 -8.16 -17.50 -20.39
CA GLU A 48 -8.39 -17.20 -18.97
C GLU A 48 -7.11 -16.74 -18.26
N ILE A 49 -6.00 -17.47 -18.46
CA ILE A 49 -4.69 -17.12 -17.89
C ILE A 49 -4.21 -15.76 -18.41
N LEU A 50 -4.38 -15.49 -19.71
CA LEU A 50 -4.06 -14.19 -20.31
C LEU A 50 -4.89 -13.05 -19.70
N PHE A 51 -6.18 -13.28 -19.45
CA PHE A 51 -7.05 -12.32 -18.77
C PHE A 51 -6.59 -12.05 -17.34
N ILE A 52 -6.29 -13.10 -16.57
CA ILE A 52 -5.79 -13.00 -15.19
C ILE A 52 -4.47 -12.22 -15.20
N MET A 53 -3.53 -12.56 -16.07
CA MET A 53 -2.25 -11.87 -16.18
C MET A 53 -2.42 -10.38 -16.52
N THR A 54 -3.32 -10.06 -17.45
CA THR A 54 -3.61 -8.67 -17.83
C THR A 54 -4.26 -7.89 -16.69
N ARG A 55 -5.12 -8.53 -15.90
CA ARG A 55 -5.76 -7.92 -14.72
C ARG A 55 -4.78 -7.74 -13.57
N SER A 56 -3.94 -8.73 -13.27
CA SER A 56 -2.95 -8.68 -12.19
C SER A 56 -1.83 -7.67 -12.45
N ARG A 57 -1.57 -7.28 -13.72
CA ARG A 57 -0.69 -6.14 -14.03
C ARG A 57 -1.19 -4.82 -13.43
N ARG A 58 -2.49 -4.69 -13.18
CA ARG A 58 -3.05 -3.56 -12.44
C ARG A 58 -3.03 -3.89 -10.96
N VAL A 59 -1.89 -3.61 -10.32
CA VAL A 59 -1.72 -3.74 -8.86
C VAL A 59 -2.92 -3.12 -8.16
N ALA A 60 -3.59 -3.90 -7.31
CA ALA A 60 -4.72 -3.45 -6.51
C ALA A 60 -4.23 -2.47 -5.44
N ARG A 61 -4.05 -1.21 -5.82
CA ARG A 61 -3.65 -0.15 -4.89
C ARG A 61 -4.88 0.40 -4.21
N ILE A 62 -4.93 0.27 -2.89
CA ILE A 62 -5.93 0.96 -2.08
C ILE A 62 -5.49 2.42 -1.98
N THR A 63 -6.21 3.32 -2.63
CA THR A 63 -5.99 4.77 -2.53
C THR A 63 -6.93 5.39 -1.49
N ALA A 64 -6.40 6.20 -0.57
CA ALA A 64 -7.19 7.02 0.32
C ALA A 64 -7.83 8.17 -0.47
N GLY A 65 -9.09 8.00 -0.87
CA GLY A 65 -9.88 9.03 -1.55
C GLY A 65 -9.29 9.54 -2.88
N GLY A 66 -8.33 8.82 -3.48
CA GLY A 66 -7.61 9.23 -4.69
C GLY A 66 -6.41 10.16 -4.47
N PHE A 67 -6.12 10.56 -3.24
CA PHE A 67 -5.01 11.48 -2.92
C PHE A 67 -3.68 10.76 -2.75
N THR A 68 -3.66 9.66 -2.00
CA THR A 68 -2.43 8.90 -1.75
C THR A 68 -2.71 7.40 -1.72
N THR A 69 -1.76 6.60 -2.23
CA THR A 69 -1.78 5.15 -2.05
C THR A 69 -1.52 4.83 -0.58
N LEU A 70 -2.44 4.09 0.05
CA LEU A 70 -2.27 3.59 1.41
C LEU A 70 -1.16 2.55 1.41
N SER A 71 0.03 3.01 1.78
CA SER A 71 1.25 2.21 1.89
C SER A 71 1.97 2.58 3.17
N LEU A 72 2.84 1.69 3.65
CA LEU A 72 3.69 1.96 4.80
C LEU A 72 4.56 3.21 4.58
N ALA A 73 4.99 3.45 3.33
CA ALA A 73 5.76 4.63 2.95
C ALA A 73 4.96 5.93 3.16
N SER A 74 3.69 5.95 2.77
CA SER A 74 2.80 7.11 3.00
C SER A 74 2.58 7.37 4.48
N PHE A 75 2.40 6.32 5.29
CA PHE A 75 2.29 6.45 6.75
C PHE A 75 3.56 7.04 7.37
N MET A 76 4.74 6.54 6.96
CA MET A 76 6.03 7.06 7.39
C MET A 76 6.21 8.54 7.01
N ALA A 77 5.75 8.93 5.81
CA ALA A 77 5.80 10.32 5.35
C ALA A 77 4.96 11.24 6.25
N ILE A 78 3.76 10.80 6.66
CA ILE A 78 2.91 11.54 7.59
C ILE A 78 3.62 11.72 8.94
N ILE A 79 4.16 10.64 9.52
CA ILE A 79 4.88 10.71 10.81
C ILE A 79 6.08 11.66 10.73
N LYS A 80 6.88 11.57 9.65
CA LYS A 80 8.04 12.46 9.45
C LYS A 80 7.62 13.92 9.36
N ALA A 81 6.55 14.22 8.62
CA ALA A 81 6.02 15.58 8.52
C ALA A 81 5.53 16.10 9.87
N SER A 82 4.79 15.28 10.64
CA SER A 82 4.33 15.64 11.99
C SER A 82 5.49 15.91 12.94
N TYR A 83 6.52 15.06 12.93
CA TYR A 83 7.70 15.25 13.78
C TYR A 83 8.50 16.50 13.38
N SER A 84 8.67 16.73 12.07
CA SER A 84 9.33 17.94 11.57
C SER A 84 8.61 19.21 12.02
N LEU A 85 7.27 19.24 11.92
CA LEU A 85 6.44 20.34 12.43
C LEU A 85 6.62 20.53 13.94
N PHE A 86 6.65 19.43 14.70
CA PHE A 86 6.86 19.47 16.14
C PHE A 86 8.24 20.06 16.50
N THR A 87 9.31 19.61 15.83
CA THR A 87 10.66 20.15 16.04
C THR A 87 10.74 21.64 15.70
N LEU A 88 10.13 22.07 14.59
CA LEU A 88 10.08 23.48 14.22
C LEU A 88 9.36 24.33 15.25
N LEU A 89 8.20 23.88 15.75
CA LEU A 89 7.46 24.58 16.79
C LEU A 89 8.26 24.68 18.10
N LYS A 90 8.92 23.58 18.50
CA LYS A 90 9.77 23.56 19.68
C LYS A 90 10.94 24.54 19.56
N GLN A 91 11.56 24.64 18.38
CA GLN A 91 12.64 25.59 18.13
C GLN A 91 12.14 27.03 18.23
N VAL A 92 10.98 27.35 17.63
CA VAL A 92 10.39 28.70 17.72
C VAL A 92 10.07 29.10 19.16
N ASP A 93 9.56 28.16 19.96
CA ASP A 93 9.28 28.37 21.39
C ASP A 93 10.57 28.63 22.18
N GLU A 94 11.66 27.90 21.90
CA GLU A 94 12.98 28.14 22.52
C GLU A 94 13.64 29.45 22.10
N THR A 95 13.20 30.07 21.00
CA THR A 95 13.78 31.33 20.49
C THR A 95 13.03 32.58 20.95
N ASN A 96 11.95 32.43 21.73
CA ASN A 96 11.11 33.50 22.28
C ASN A 96 11.37 33.68 23.77
#